data_AF-N1QLY3-F1
#
_entry.id   AF-N1QLY3-F1
#
_cell.length_a   1.000
_cell.length_b   1.000
_cell.length_c   1.000
_cell.angle_alpha   90.00
_cell.angle_beta   90.00
_cell.angle_gamma   90.00
#
_symmetry.space_group_name_H-M   'P 1'
#
loop_
_entity.id
_entity.type
_entity.pdbx_description
1 polymer ?
#
loop_
_entity_poly.entity_id
_entity_poly.type
_entity_poly.pdbx_seq_one_letter_code
_entity_poly.pdbx_strand_id
1 'polypeptide(L)'
;MAVTNWMAQQLLHERNDALCEAYVGILEASSSHNESLSDTIASLSSMYKTRSLFENNWKAPVRRGLPAGLKYVLRVVQSRAPAVDDVAPDAAPIKTIEAFLDLAMMNLDDLVRKNHNLSSTLMKCIEDLLDSLSETSFEKLVPGVLAVLDDSERELPIQLHCRLIASLPARTTRSYHLRRRLALDVLLPKDERRKAESSERNWLETILKALESGQQFNIGDATDYALLMALINVADIAVSAGFTGYDALHPSQASSEKSSLSIYAGPPPVSQAAKIHNRQIDAIVSELEYMKSIIQHESTSLCRQELKAALERVTARLGTSVRTRPKPKKQIFGTERKQAHFATNMLKIAPNALDRSGAEETESMG
;
A
#
# COMPACT_ATOMS: atom_id res chain seq x y z
N MET A 1 3.00 37.83 18.49
CA MET A 1 1.87 37.54 17.57
C MET A 1 2.00 38.16 16.18
N ALA A 2 2.17 39.48 16.02
CA ALA A 2 2.18 40.11 14.68
C ALA A 2 3.37 39.69 13.79
N VAL A 3 4.56 39.52 14.37
CA VAL A 3 5.81 39.29 13.61
C VAL A 3 5.87 37.89 12.98
N THR A 4 5.53 36.84 13.72
CA THR A 4 5.56 35.46 13.23
C THR A 4 4.46 35.18 12.21
N ASN A 5 3.27 35.74 12.41
CA ASN A 5 2.22 35.69 11.40
C ASN A 5 2.61 36.46 10.13
N TRP A 6 3.24 37.63 10.28
CA TRP A 6 3.80 38.37 9.15
C TRP A 6 4.88 37.55 8.43
N MET A 7 5.81 36.93 9.15
CA MET A 7 6.85 36.06 8.56
C MET A 7 6.22 34.90 7.76
N ALA A 8 5.23 34.22 8.33
CA ALA A 8 4.52 33.14 7.65
C ALA A 8 3.84 33.62 6.35
N GLN A 9 3.21 34.80 6.37
CA GLN A 9 2.62 35.40 5.17
C GLN A 9 3.68 35.83 4.14
N GLN A 10 4.84 36.35 4.59
CA GLN A 10 5.92 36.76 3.68
C GLN A 10 6.57 35.58 2.96
N LEU A 11 6.59 34.38 3.54
CA LEU A 11 7.17 33.19 2.89
C LEU A 11 6.60 32.94 1.50
N LEU A 12 5.35 33.28 1.22
CA LEU A 12 4.73 33.06 -0.10
C LEU A 12 5.28 34.00 -1.18
N HIS A 13 5.78 35.17 -0.76
CA HIS A 13 6.17 36.26 -1.65
C HIS A 13 7.69 36.42 -1.74
N GLU A 14 8.42 36.01 -0.71
CA GLU A 14 9.86 36.12 -0.63
C GLU A 14 10.56 35.19 -1.64
N ARG A 15 11.59 35.71 -2.31
CA ARG A 15 12.39 35.01 -3.32
C ARG A 15 13.79 34.67 -2.83
N ASN A 16 14.25 35.33 -1.77
CA ASN A 16 15.55 35.06 -1.17
C ASN A 16 15.47 33.79 -0.32
N ASP A 17 16.01 32.69 -0.85
CA ASP A 17 16.03 31.39 -0.20
C ASP A 17 16.66 31.43 1.21
N ALA A 18 17.73 32.22 1.42
CA ALA A 18 18.38 32.32 2.73
C ALA A 18 17.48 33.01 3.77
N LEU A 19 16.72 34.02 3.34
CA LEU A 19 15.78 34.72 4.22
C LEU A 19 14.58 33.81 4.54
N CYS A 20 14.08 33.07 3.56
CA CYS A 20 13.04 32.08 3.78
C CYS A 20 13.47 31.00 4.77
N GLU A 21 14.68 30.45 4.65
CA GLU A 21 15.23 29.47 5.61
C GLU A 21 15.32 30.06 7.02
N ALA A 22 15.76 31.33 7.14
CA ALA A 22 15.80 32.01 8.44
C ALA A 22 14.39 32.17 9.04
N TYR A 23 13.39 32.54 8.24
CA TYR A 23 11.99 32.62 8.68
C TYR A 23 11.45 31.27 9.10
N VAL A 24 11.71 30.20 8.33
CA VAL A 24 11.33 28.84 8.70
C VAL A 24 11.97 28.45 10.03
N GLY A 25 13.27 28.69 10.23
CA GLY A 25 13.93 28.38 11.50
C GLY A 25 13.34 29.11 12.71
N ILE A 26 12.98 30.39 12.56
CA ILE A 26 12.28 31.15 13.62
C ILE A 26 10.89 30.57 13.87
N LEU A 27 10.16 30.23 12.80
CA LEU A 27 8.85 29.61 12.87
C LEU A 27 8.91 28.16 13.36
N GLU A 28 10.02 27.44 13.27
CA GLU A 28 10.15 26.11 13.87
C GLU A 28 10.50 26.25 15.36
N ALA A 29 11.48 27.09 15.71
CA ALA A 29 11.88 27.29 17.12
C ALA A 29 10.76 27.87 18.00
N SER A 30 9.90 28.70 17.42
CA SER A 30 8.75 29.25 18.14
C SER A 30 7.60 28.25 18.29
N SER A 31 7.67 27.05 17.70
CA SER A 31 6.62 26.03 17.84
C SER A 31 6.65 25.34 19.18
N SER A 32 7.86 25.21 19.73
CA SER A 32 8.07 24.67 21.06
C SER A 32 7.54 25.59 22.17
N HIS A 33 7.24 26.86 21.86
CA HIS A 33 6.79 27.87 22.82
C HIS A 33 5.31 28.20 22.54
N ASN A 34 4.43 27.28 22.95
CA ASN A 34 2.98 27.20 22.66
C ASN A 34 2.11 28.44 23.02
N GLU A 35 2.67 29.55 23.48
CA GLU A 35 1.88 30.64 24.10
C GLU A 35 1.42 31.76 23.15
N SER A 36 1.78 31.78 21.86
CA SER A 36 1.58 33.02 21.08
C SER A 36 1.44 32.90 19.56
N LEU A 37 1.09 31.73 19.02
CA LEU A 37 1.04 31.54 17.58
C LEU A 37 -0.32 31.15 17.08
N SER A 38 -0.73 31.86 16.04
CA SER A 38 -2.06 31.76 15.47
C SER A 38 -2.22 30.41 14.75
N ASP A 39 -3.31 29.70 15.05
CA ASP A 39 -3.73 28.46 14.37
C ASP A 39 -3.75 28.59 12.84
N THR A 40 -3.90 29.82 12.36
CA THR A 40 -3.80 30.22 10.96
C THR A 40 -2.50 29.77 10.28
N ILE A 41 -1.38 29.67 11.02
CA ILE A 41 -0.08 29.24 10.47
C ILE A 41 0.00 27.71 10.30
N ALA A 42 -0.83 26.96 11.03
CA ALA A 42 -0.94 25.50 10.86
C ALA A 42 -1.84 25.11 9.68
N SER A 43 -2.60 26.06 9.13
CA SER A 43 -3.51 25.84 8.01
C SER A 43 -2.89 26.32 6.69
N LEU A 44 -2.81 25.41 5.73
CA LEU A 44 -2.30 25.71 4.40
C LEU A 44 -3.32 26.53 3.60
N SER A 45 -4.62 26.27 3.76
CA SER A 45 -5.71 27.03 3.13
C SER A 45 -5.65 28.54 3.43
N SER A 46 -5.26 28.90 4.66
CA SER A 46 -5.11 30.30 5.03
C SER A 46 -3.89 30.98 4.40
N MET A 47 -2.83 30.23 4.11
CA MET A 47 -1.60 30.78 3.51
C MET A 47 -1.70 30.76 1.98
N TYR A 48 -2.07 29.62 1.42
CA TYR A 48 -2.22 29.41 -0.01
C TYR A 48 -3.66 28.95 -0.28
N LYS A 49 -4.41 29.70 -1.11
CA LYS A 49 -5.76 29.32 -1.55
C LYS A 49 -5.72 28.06 -2.44
N THR A 50 -5.45 26.92 -1.82
CA THR A 50 -5.45 25.59 -2.39
C THR A 50 -6.88 25.10 -2.55
N ARG A 51 -7.04 23.99 -3.27
CA ARG A 51 -8.22 23.13 -3.09
C ARG A 51 -8.17 22.52 -1.70
N SER A 52 -8.65 23.27 -0.72
CA SER A 52 -8.89 22.76 0.63
C SER A 52 -10.29 22.13 0.69
N LEU A 53 -10.39 20.99 1.38
CA LEU A 53 -11.66 20.36 1.67
C LEU A 53 -12.49 21.16 2.68
N PHE A 54 -11.87 22.07 3.42
CA PHE A 54 -12.49 22.79 4.54
C PHE A 54 -13.00 24.19 4.16
N GLU A 55 -12.34 24.88 3.22
CA GLU A 55 -12.66 26.30 2.94
C GLU A 55 -13.20 26.59 1.53
N ASN A 56 -12.84 25.80 0.50
CA ASN A 56 -13.08 26.17 -0.92
C ASN A 56 -13.87 25.14 -1.73
N ASN A 57 -14.57 24.19 -1.07
CA ASN A 57 -15.41 23.16 -1.69
C ASN A 57 -14.73 22.39 -2.84
N TRP A 58 -13.39 22.27 -2.86
CA TRP A 58 -12.54 21.61 -3.88
C TRP A 58 -12.76 21.99 -5.37
N LYS A 59 -13.83 22.72 -5.70
CA LYS A 59 -14.31 23.08 -7.04
C LYS A 59 -13.71 24.38 -7.57
N ALA A 60 -13.20 25.23 -6.69
CA ALA A 60 -12.60 26.51 -7.09
C ALA A 60 -11.30 26.30 -7.91
N PRO A 61 -11.07 27.10 -8.97
CA PRO A 61 -9.83 27.05 -9.73
C PRO A 61 -8.66 27.54 -8.87
N VAL A 62 -7.57 26.76 -8.86
CA VAL A 62 -6.32 27.16 -8.20
C VAL A 62 -5.72 28.35 -8.95
N ARG A 63 -5.04 29.24 -8.23
CA ARG A 63 -4.34 30.41 -8.79
C ARG A 63 -3.45 29.99 -9.97
N ARG A 64 -3.31 30.87 -10.98
CA ARG A 64 -2.58 30.62 -12.24
C ARG A 64 -1.06 30.41 -12.11
N GLY A 65 -0.51 30.33 -10.88
CA GLY A 65 0.92 30.16 -10.66
C GLY A 65 1.24 29.76 -9.21
N LEU A 66 2.36 29.06 -9.04
CA LEU A 66 2.86 28.63 -7.74
C LEU A 66 3.63 29.77 -7.06
N PRO A 67 3.39 30.04 -5.75
CA PRO A 67 4.19 30.98 -4.97
C PRO A 67 5.66 30.55 -4.90
N ALA A 68 6.58 31.52 -4.91
CA ALA A 68 8.02 31.25 -4.94
C ALA A 68 8.48 30.48 -3.69
N GLY A 69 8.03 30.89 -2.51
CA GLY A 69 8.38 30.22 -1.25
C GLY A 69 7.38 29.19 -0.76
N LEU A 70 6.55 28.63 -1.65
CA LEU A 70 5.61 27.56 -1.29
C LEU A 70 6.30 26.38 -0.60
N LYS A 71 7.50 25.98 -1.06
CA LYS A 71 8.31 24.91 -0.43
C LYS A 71 8.60 25.16 1.06
N TYR A 72 8.73 26.42 1.47
CA TYR A 72 8.96 26.82 2.85
C TYR A 72 7.69 26.77 3.68
N VAL A 73 6.57 27.22 3.10
CA VAL A 73 5.25 27.12 3.74
C VAL A 73 4.90 25.66 4.05
N LEU A 74 5.17 24.73 3.12
CA LEU A 74 4.94 23.31 3.34
C LEU A 74 5.71 22.77 4.56
N ARG A 75 6.97 23.21 4.74
CA ARG A 75 7.80 22.83 5.90
C ARG A 75 7.27 23.40 7.22
N VAL A 76 6.80 24.65 7.20
CA VAL A 76 6.18 25.26 8.39
C VAL A 76 4.91 24.48 8.77
N VAL A 77 4.01 24.21 7.82
CA VAL A 77 2.79 23.43 8.09
C VAL A 77 3.12 22.04 8.64
N GLN A 78 4.12 21.36 8.04
CA GLN A 78 4.56 20.03 8.46
C GLN A 78 5.05 19.98 9.91
N SER A 79 5.79 20.98 10.38
CA SER A 79 6.27 21.02 11.77
C SER A 79 5.22 21.55 12.75
N ARG A 80 4.31 22.40 12.27
CA ARG A 80 3.34 23.11 13.13
C ARG A 80 2.08 22.36 13.43
N ALA A 81 1.50 21.69 12.45
CA ALA A 81 0.22 21.01 12.67
C ALA A 81 0.30 19.95 13.80
N PRO A 82 1.35 19.10 13.87
CA PRO A 82 1.51 18.17 15.00
C PRO A 82 1.72 18.88 16.34
N ALA A 83 2.53 19.94 16.36
CA ALA A 83 2.84 20.68 17.59
C ALA A 83 1.59 21.33 18.22
N VAL A 84 0.62 21.75 17.40
CA VAL A 84 -0.65 22.32 17.89
C VAL A 84 -1.53 21.22 18.49
N ASP A 85 -1.58 20.03 17.89
CA ASP A 85 -2.39 18.92 18.40
C ASP A 85 -1.77 18.26 19.65
N ASP A 86 -0.44 18.32 19.82
CA ASP A 86 0.28 17.73 20.96
C ASP A 86 -0.04 18.37 22.32
N VAL A 87 -0.74 19.52 22.34
CA VAL A 87 -1.20 20.16 23.59
C VAL A 87 -2.14 19.24 24.38
N ALA A 88 -2.91 18.39 23.70
CA ALA A 88 -3.81 17.43 24.30
C ALA A 88 -3.62 16.05 23.63
N PRO A 89 -2.68 15.21 24.10
CA PRO A 89 -2.32 13.94 23.44
C PRO A 89 -3.49 12.94 23.33
N ASP A 90 -4.52 13.12 24.17
CA ASP A 90 -5.72 12.30 24.14
C ASP A 90 -6.78 12.78 23.13
N ALA A 91 -6.68 14.01 22.61
CA ALA A 91 -7.59 14.52 21.60
C ALA A 91 -7.32 13.92 20.21
N ALA A 92 -8.27 14.09 19.29
CA ALA A 92 -8.05 13.80 17.88
C ALA A 92 -7.12 14.87 17.29
N PRO A 93 -6.17 14.52 16.40
CA PRO A 93 -5.21 15.47 15.86
C PRO A 93 -5.81 16.28 14.70
N ILE A 94 -6.73 17.20 15.04
CA ILE A 94 -7.57 17.94 14.08
C ILE A 94 -6.70 18.76 13.12
N LYS A 95 -5.71 19.49 13.62
CA LYS A 95 -4.86 20.34 12.76
C LYS A 95 -3.95 19.53 11.86
N THR A 96 -3.47 18.40 12.34
CA THR A 96 -2.70 17.45 11.53
C THR A 96 -3.58 16.82 10.45
N ILE A 97 -4.84 16.49 10.74
CA ILE A 97 -5.80 15.99 9.73
C ILE A 97 -6.03 17.04 8.65
N GLU A 98 -6.29 18.30 9.03
CA GLU A 98 -6.46 19.42 8.10
C GLU A 98 -5.23 19.61 7.21
N ALA A 99 -4.05 19.70 7.83
CA ALA A 99 -2.78 19.85 7.12
C ALA A 99 -2.50 18.67 6.18
N PHE A 100 -2.68 17.43 6.65
CA PHE A 100 -2.49 16.24 5.84
C PHE A 100 -3.38 16.26 4.58
N LEU A 101 -4.68 16.58 4.74
CA LEU A 101 -5.62 16.63 3.63
C LEU A 101 -5.31 17.76 2.66
N ASP A 102 -4.92 18.95 3.13
CA ASP A 102 -4.51 20.05 2.27
C ASP A 102 -3.25 19.69 1.46
N LEU A 103 -2.25 19.06 2.10
CA LEU A 103 -1.04 18.58 1.43
C LEU A 103 -1.36 17.49 0.40
N ALA A 104 -2.26 16.55 0.74
CA ALA A 104 -2.71 15.50 -0.16
C ALA A 104 -3.46 16.06 -1.38
N MET A 105 -4.32 17.06 -1.18
CA MET A 105 -5.03 17.74 -2.26
C MET A 105 -4.08 18.57 -3.13
N MET A 106 -3.07 19.21 -2.56
CA MET A 106 -2.01 19.87 -3.33
C MET A 106 -1.20 18.91 -4.19
N ASN A 107 -1.04 17.66 -3.75
CA ASN A 107 -0.32 16.65 -4.52
C ASN A 107 -1.07 16.23 -5.79
N LEU A 108 -2.37 16.54 -5.88
CA LEU A 108 -3.19 16.38 -7.08
C LEU A 108 -3.11 17.57 -8.04
N ASP A 109 -2.52 18.69 -7.63
CA ASP A 109 -2.41 19.89 -8.45
C ASP A 109 -1.38 19.71 -9.58
N ASP A 110 -1.81 19.93 -10.82
CA ASP A 110 -0.97 19.74 -12.00
C ASP A 110 0.23 20.68 -12.04
N LEU A 111 0.14 21.90 -11.49
CA LEU A 111 1.26 22.83 -11.42
C LEU A 111 2.31 22.32 -10.44
N VAL A 112 1.88 21.83 -9.27
CA VAL A 112 2.77 21.23 -8.27
C VAL A 112 3.47 20.01 -8.88
N ARG A 113 2.72 19.13 -9.54
CA ARG A 113 3.27 17.92 -10.19
C ARG A 113 4.26 18.21 -11.31
N LYS A 114 4.06 19.29 -12.07
CA LYS A 114 5.01 19.72 -13.13
C LYS A 114 6.33 20.22 -12.56
N ASN A 115 6.34 20.72 -11.31
CA ASN A 115 7.56 21.14 -10.63
C ASN A 115 8.11 19.98 -9.79
N HIS A 116 9.07 19.24 -10.34
CA HIS A 116 9.61 18.05 -9.68
C HIS A 116 10.20 18.31 -8.28
N ASN A 117 10.91 19.43 -8.11
CA ASN A 117 11.49 19.79 -6.81
C ASN A 117 10.40 20.03 -5.78
N LEU A 118 9.37 20.82 -6.13
CA LEU A 118 8.26 21.09 -5.22
C LEU A 118 7.44 19.83 -4.92
N SER A 119 7.16 19.01 -5.92
CA SER A 119 6.45 17.73 -5.74
C SER A 119 7.23 16.79 -4.83
N SER A 120 8.56 16.71 -4.99
CA SER A 120 9.43 15.95 -4.09
C SER A 120 9.42 16.51 -2.67
N THR A 121 9.47 17.83 -2.50
CA THR A 121 9.36 18.47 -1.18
C THR A 121 8.01 18.18 -0.54
N LEU A 122 6.91 18.28 -1.29
CA LEU A 122 5.57 18.02 -0.79
C LEU A 122 5.40 16.57 -0.31
N MET A 123 5.83 15.60 -1.11
CA MET A 123 5.80 14.19 -0.71
C MET A 123 6.62 13.95 0.55
N LYS A 124 7.81 14.54 0.65
CA LYS A 124 8.64 14.48 1.85
C LYS A 124 7.95 15.12 3.05
N CYS A 125 7.32 16.29 2.89
CA CYS A 125 6.58 16.94 3.97
C CYS A 125 5.41 16.09 4.48
N ILE A 126 4.69 15.38 3.61
CA ILE A 126 3.64 14.44 4.04
C ILE A 126 4.24 13.31 4.87
N GLU A 127 5.37 12.73 4.43
CA GLU A 127 6.06 11.66 5.15
C GLU A 127 6.59 12.13 6.51
N ASP A 128 7.29 13.26 6.54
CA ASP A 128 7.85 13.86 7.76
C ASP A 128 6.72 14.29 8.74
N LEU A 129 5.56 14.75 8.24
CA LEU A 129 4.37 15.03 9.05
C LEU A 129 3.91 13.74 9.76
N LEU A 130 3.73 12.65 9.01
CA LEU A 130 3.25 11.38 9.57
C LEU A 130 4.27 10.75 10.53
N ASP A 131 5.56 10.85 10.25
CA ASP A 131 6.62 10.28 11.08
C ASP A 131 6.85 11.08 12.37
N SER A 132 6.47 12.36 12.40
CA SER A 132 6.54 13.19 13.62
C SER A 132 5.49 12.87 14.68
N LEU A 133 4.41 12.16 14.31
CA LEU A 133 3.31 11.86 15.23
C LEU A 133 3.68 10.82 16.29
N SER A 134 3.06 10.91 17.45
CA SER A 134 3.03 9.77 18.37
C SER A 134 2.22 8.62 17.78
N GLU A 135 2.42 7.39 18.25
CA GLU A 135 1.67 6.23 17.77
C GLU A 135 0.16 6.37 18.05
N THR A 136 -0.20 6.94 19.20
CA THR A 136 -1.60 7.21 19.57
C THR A 136 -2.24 8.26 18.66
N SER A 137 -1.52 9.34 18.34
CA SER A 137 -2.01 10.36 17.40
C SER A 137 -2.13 9.80 15.99
N PHE A 138 -1.19 8.98 15.54
CA PHE A 138 -1.25 8.34 14.22
C PHE A 138 -2.45 7.40 14.08
N GLU A 139 -2.73 6.58 15.10
CA GLU A 139 -3.89 5.68 15.09
C GLU A 139 -5.23 6.44 15.08
N LYS A 140 -5.29 7.63 15.70
CA LYS A 140 -6.47 8.53 15.65
C LYS A 140 -6.57 9.32 14.35
N LEU A 141 -5.44 9.60 13.68
CA LEU A 141 -5.41 10.34 12.43
C LEU A 141 -6.16 9.60 11.32
N VAL A 142 -5.98 8.28 11.19
CA VAL A 142 -6.62 7.49 10.12
C VAL A 142 -8.16 7.58 10.15
N PRO A 143 -8.87 7.24 11.25
CA PRO A 143 -10.32 7.38 11.30
C PRO A 143 -10.76 8.83 11.17
N GLY A 144 -9.97 9.79 11.64
CA GLY A 144 -10.25 11.23 11.44
C GLY A 144 -10.21 11.65 9.98
N VAL A 145 -9.18 11.23 9.22
CA VAL A 145 -9.08 11.47 7.77
C VAL A 145 -10.25 10.81 7.04
N LEU A 146 -10.59 9.56 7.39
CA LEU A 146 -11.72 8.86 6.79
C LEU A 146 -13.05 9.58 7.06
N ALA A 147 -13.27 10.04 8.30
CA ALA A 147 -14.48 10.77 8.67
C ALA A 147 -14.64 12.06 7.83
N VAL A 148 -13.54 12.78 7.55
CA VAL A 148 -13.58 13.99 6.72
C VAL A 148 -13.82 13.65 5.24
N LEU A 149 -13.23 12.56 4.74
CA LEU A 149 -13.44 12.15 3.35
C LEU A 149 -14.86 11.61 3.09
N ASP A 150 -15.45 10.94 4.09
CA ASP A 150 -16.81 10.39 4.01
C ASP A 150 -17.91 11.39 4.43
N ASP A 151 -17.52 12.62 4.79
CA ASP A 151 -18.43 13.68 5.16
C ASP A 151 -19.44 13.95 4.02
N SER A 152 -20.70 13.62 4.31
CA SER A 152 -21.79 13.66 3.32
C SER A 152 -22.14 15.09 2.89
N GLU A 153 -21.76 16.10 3.66
CA GLU A 153 -21.97 17.51 3.32
C GLU A 153 -21.04 17.98 2.19
N ARG A 154 -19.91 17.29 1.96
CA ARG A 154 -18.88 17.73 1.01
C ARG A 154 -18.97 17.08 -0.38
N GLU A 155 -19.83 16.06 -0.54
CA GLU A 155 -20.08 15.30 -1.78
C GLU A 155 -18.83 15.08 -2.65
N LEU A 156 -17.73 14.57 -2.07
CA LEU A 156 -16.56 14.28 -2.88
C LEU A 156 -16.85 13.08 -3.81
N PRO A 157 -16.59 13.21 -5.12
CA PRO A 157 -16.70 12.07 -6.02
C PRO A 157 -15.71 10.98 -5.63
N ILE A 158 -16.15 9.72 -5.66
CA ILE A 158 -15.31 8.55 -5.37
C ILE A 158 -14.02 8.54 -6.21
N GLN A 159 -14.08 9.03 -7.44
CA GLN A 159 -12.91 9.16 -8.32
C GLN A 159 -11.83 10.07 -7.72
N LEU A 160 -12.23 11.14 -7.02
CA LEU A 160 -11.31 12.05 -6.34
C LEU A 160 -10.65 11.36 -5.15
N HIS A 161 -11.38 10.52 -4.40
CA HIS A 161 -10.81 9.72 -3.31
C HIS A 161 -9.73 8.78 -3.86
N CYS A 162 -10.05 8.07 -4.94
CA CYS A 162 -9.10 7.16 -5.58
C CYS A 162 -7.84 7.89 -6.04
N ARG A 163 -8.00 9.08 -6.67
CA ARG A 163 -6.86 9.89 -7.10
C ARG A 163 -6.01 10.37 -5.94
N LEU A 164 -6.64 10.85 -4.86
CA LEU A 164 -5.95 11.28 -3.65
C LEU A 164 -5.09 10.15 -3.10
N ILE A 165 -5.69 8.99 -2.84
CA ILE A 165 -5.00 7.80 -2.31
C ILE A 165 -3.89 7.33 -3.25
N ALA A 166 -4.14 7.32 -4.56
CA ALA A 166 -3.14 6.93 -5.54
C ALA A 166 -1.95 7.90 -5.59
N SER A 167 -2.15 9.18 -5.29
CA SER A 167 -1.09 10.19 -5.27
C SER A 167 -0.24 10.17 -4.00
N LEU A 168 -0.75 9.64 -2.88
CA LEU A 168 -0.05 9.68 -1.60
C LEU A 168 1.31 8.96 -1.66
N PRO A 169 2.32 9.49 -0.95
CA PRO A 169 3.62 8.84 -0.84
C PRO A 169 3.50 7.53 -0.04
N ALA A 170 4.52 6.69 -0.17
CA ALA A 170 4.58 5.39 0.49
C ALA A 170 6.04 4.92 0.73
N ARG A 171 6.98 5.86 0.94
CA ARG A 171 8.39 5.51 1.15
C ARG A 171 8.69 5.22 2.63
N THR A 172 7.82 5.69 3.53
CA THR A 172 7.89 5.39 4.96
C THR A 172 6.82 4.38 5.36
N THR A 173 7.06 3.64 6.44
CA THR A 173 6.12 2.63 6.93
C THR A 173 4.76 3.25 7.25
N ARG A 174 4.73 4.42 7.90
CA ARG A 174 3.48 5.12 8.24
C ARG A 174 2.72 5.62 7.04
N SER A 175 3.38 6.26 6.07
CA SER A 175 2.74 6.70 4.83
C SER A 175 2.17 5.53 4.03
N TYR A 176 2.92 4.43 3.94
CA TYR A 176 2.46 3.18 3.35
C TYR A 176 1.22 2.61 4.05
N HIS A 177 1.23 2.50 5.38
CA HIS A 177 0.10 1.97 6.14
C HIS A 177 -1.14 2.85 6.04
N LEU A 178 -0.99 4.17 6.17
CA LEU A 178 -2.08 5.12 6.01
C LEU A 178 -2.71 4.99 4.62
N ARG A 179 -1.89 5.07 3.57
CA ARG A 179 -2.34 4.95 2.18
C ARG A 179 -3.10 3.65 1.94
N ARG A 180 -2.61 2.54 2.49
CA ARG A 180 -3.26 1.23 2.40
C ARG A 180 -4.59 1.18 3.16
N ARG A 181 -4.67 1.74 4.37
CA ARG A 181 -5.91 1.81 5.16
C ARG A 181 -6.98 2.64 4.45
N LEU A 182 -6.59 3.79 3.89
CA LEU A 182 -7.49 4.61 3.08
C LEU A 182 -7.97 3.86 1.81
N ALA A 183 -7.07 3.12 1.16
CA ALA A 183 -7.42 2.31 -0.01
C ALA A 183 -8.44 1.20 0.32
N LEU A 184 -8.28 0.55 1.47
CA LEU A 184 -9.22 -0.47 1.94
C LEU A 184 -10.60 0.10 2.23
N ASP A 185 -10.66 1.25 2.88
CA ASP A 185 -11.94 1.91 3.21
C ASP A 185 -12.75 2.25 1.95
N VAL A 186 -12.09 2.76 0.91
CA VAL A 186 -12.72 3.08 -0.39
C VAL A 186 -13.42 1.86 -1.02
N LEU A 187 -12.85 0.66 -0.87
CA LEU A 187 -13.38 -0.58 -1.45
C LEU A 187 -14.55 -1.16 -0.63
N LEU A 188 -14.71 -0.76 0.63
CA LEU A 188 -15.79 -1.24 1.48
C LEU A 188 -17.11 -0.51 1.16
N PRO A 189 -18.25 -1.22 1.18
CA PRO A 189 -19.56 -0.59 1.26
C PRO A 189 -19.62 0.36 2.47
N LYS A 190 -20.28 1.52 2.33
CA LYS A 190 -20.36 2.53 3.39
C LYS A 190 -20.84 1.97 4.73
N ASP A 191 -21.77 1.02 4.70
CA ASP A 191 -22.34 0.37 5.89
C ASP A 191 -21.34 -0.55 6.63
N GLU A 192 -20.31 -1.02 5.94
CA GLU A 192 -19.28 -1.93 6.48
C GLU A 192 -18.00 -1.22 6.93
N ARG A 193 -17.78 0.03 6.50
CA ARG A 193 -16.63 0.87 6.86
C ARG A 193 -16.51 1.09 8.36
N ARG A 194 -17.64 1.38 9.02
CA ARG A 194 -17.69 1.63 10.48
C ARG A 194 -17.46 0.37 11.34
N LYS A 195 -17.53 -0.83 10.74
CA LYS A 195 -17.31 -2.12 11.43
C LYS A 195 -15.91 -2.70 11.14
N ALA A 196 -15.06 -1.95 10.44
CA ALA A 196 -13.81 -2.44 9.86
C ALA A 196 -12.61 -2.47 10.82
N GLU A 197 -12.77 -2.00 12.05
CA GLU A 197 -11.69 -1.91 13.05
C GLU A 197 -11.31 -3.25 13.70
N SER A 198 -11.96 -4.36 13.32
CA SER A 198 -11.59 -5.68 13.86
C SER A 198 -10.36 -6.24 13.15
N SER A 199 -9.26 -6.41 13.90
CA SER A 199 -8.01 -7.06 13.49
C SER A 199 -8.16 -8.50 12.95
N GLU A 200 -9.35 -9.09 13.05
CA GLU A 200 -9.65 -10.45 12.58
C GLU A 200 -10.26 -10.50 11.17
N ARG A 201 -10.46 -9.35 10.51
CA ARG A 201 -11.09 -9.32 9.19
C ARG A 201 -10.18 -9.93 8.12
N ASN A 202 -10.73 -10.88 7.35
CA ASN A 202 -10.10 -11.43 6.17
C ASN A 202 -10.16 -10.44 4.99
N TRP A 203 -9.18 -9.52 4.93
CA TRP A 203 -9.17 -8.44 3.95
C TRP A 203 -9.09 -8.90 2.49
N LEU A 204 -8.38 -10.00 2.19
CA LEU A 204 -8.32 -10.52 0.82
C LEU A 204 -9.68 -11.03 0.34
N GLU A 205 -10.42 -11.70 1.20
CA GLU A 205 -11.79 -12.13 0.90
C GLU A 205 -12.75 -10.94 0.78
N THR A 206 -12.54 -9.91 1.59
CA THR A 206 -13.34 -8.68 1.52
C THR A 206 -13.11 -7.93 0.20
N ILE A 207 -11.86 -7.83 -0.24
CA ILE A 207 -11.51 -7.24 -1.54
C ILE A 207 -12.11 -8.08 -2.67
N LEU A 208 -12.02 -9.41 -2.61
CA LEU A 208 -12.62 -10.28 -3.61
C LEU A 208 -14.14 -10.07 -3.72
N LYS A 209 -14.85 -10.05 -2.59
CA LYS A 209 -16.29 -9.76 -2.57
C LYS A 209 -16.61 -8.39 -3.14
N ALA A 210 -15.78 -7.38 -2.85
CA ALA A 210 -15.94 -6.04 -3.41
C ALA A 210 -15.80 -6.04 -4.94
N LEU A 211 -14.85 -6.80 -5.50
CA LEU A 211 -14.67 -6.95 -6.95
C LEU A 211 -15.84 -7.70 -7.61
N GLU A 212 -16.33 -8.77 -6.99
CA GLU A 212 -17.40 -9.62 -7.53
C GLU A 212 -18.79 -8.96 -7.47
N SER A 213 -19.11 -8.30 -6.35
CA SER A 213 -20.46 -7.80 -6.04
C SER A 213 -20.60 -6.28 -6.11
N GLY A 214 -19.49 -5.54 -6.16
CA GLY A 214 -19.51 -4.09 -6.16
C GLY A 214 -20.06 -3.56 -7.49
N GLN A 215 -21.13 -2.77 -7.42
CA GLN A 215 -21.75 -2.17 -8.61
C GLN A 215 -20.75 -1.37 -9.47
N GLN A 216 -19.75 -0.77 -8.84
CA GLN A 216 -18.70 0.02 -9.51
C GLN A 216 -17.73 -0.82 -10.34
N PHE A 217 -17.66 -2.14 -10.08
CA PHE A 217 -16.82 -3.09 -10.81
C PHE A 217 -17.58 -3.82 -11.91
N ASN A 218 -18.91 -3.67 -11.99
CA ASN A 218 -19.71 -4.30 -13.04
C ASN A 218 -19.45 -3.63 -14.41
N ILE A 219 -18.97 -4.43 -15.36
CA ILE A 219 -18.62 -3.98 -16.71
C ILE A 219 -19.81 -4.20 -17.65
N GLY A 220 -20.38 -3.10 -18.13
CA GLY A 220 -21.45 -3.05 -19.12
C GLY A 220 -21.36 -1.78 -19.97
N ASP A 221 -22.45 -1.45 -20.68
CA ASP A 221 -22.45 -0.36 -21.64
C ASP A 221 -22.32 1.03 -20.99
N ALA A 222 -22.80 1.18 -19.75
CA ALA A 222 -22.77 2.43 -18.99
C ALA A 222 -21.55 2.55 -18.05
N THR A 223 -20.54 1.69 -18.19
CA THR A 223 -19.38 1.69 -17.28
C THR A 223 -18.52 2.94 -17.45
N ASP A 224 -18.30 3.66 -16.35
CA ASP A 224 -17.25 4.67 -16.26
C ASP A 224 -15.88 3.99 -16.15
N TYR A 225 -15.23 3.81 -17.30
CA TYR A 225 -13.90 3.19 -17.37
C TYR A 225 -12.81 4.00 -16.65
N ALA A 226 -12.97 5.32 -16.51
CA ALA A 226 -12.01 6.15 -15.80
C ALA A 226 -12.11 5.94 -14.29
N LEU A 227 -13.34 5.86 -13.75
CA LEU A 227 -13.56 5.47 -12.37
C LEU A 227 -13.10 4.03 -12.11
N LEU A 228 -13.46 3.09 -12.96
CA LEU A 228 -13.07 1.69 -12.80
C LEU A 228 -11.55 1.53 -12.76
N MET A 229 -10.82 2.22 -13.64
CA MET A 229 -9.36 2.24 -13.60
C MET A 229 -8.80 2.80 -12.29
N ALA A 230 -9.40 3.89 -11.78
CA ALA A 230 -9.01 4.47 -10.51
C ALA A 230 -9.24 3.49 -9.34
N LEU A 231 -10.37 2.77 -9.35
CA LEU A 231 -10.69 1.74 -8.36
C LEU A 231 -9.74 0.53 -8.44
N ILE A 232 -9.38 0.08 -9.64
CA ILE A 232 -8.39 -1.00 -9.82
C ILE A 232 -7.03 -0.59 -9.27
N ASN A 233 -6.59 0.66 -9.49
CA ASN A 233 -5.34 1.16 -8.91
C ASN A 233 -5.42 1.23 -7.36
N VAL A 234 -6.58 1.57 -6.80
CA VAL A 234 -6.79 1.56 -5.34
C VAL A 234 -6.82 0.14 -4.79
N ALA A 235 -7.46 -0.81 -5.49
CA ALA A 235 -7.41 -2.23 -5.14
C ALA A 235 -5.98 -2.77 -5.14
N ASP A 236 -5.17 -2.36 -6.11
CA ASP A 236 -3.75 -2.69 -6.18
C ASP A 236 -2.97 -2.24 -4.94
N ILE A 237 -3.25 -1.02 -4.45
CA ILE A 237 -2.69 -0.43 -3.23
C ILE A 237 -3.21 -1.16 -1.98
N ALA A 238 -4.51 -1.47 -1.92
CA ALA A 238 -5.13 -2.14 -0.79
C ALA A 238 -4.56 -3.54 -0.57
N VAL A 239 -4.39 -4.31 -1.65
CA VAL A 239 -3.76 -5.64 -1.60
C VAL A 239 -2.29 -5.51 -1.23
N SER A 240 -1.54 -4.63 -1.90
CA SER A 240 -0.09 -4.46 -1.72
C SER A 240 0.66 -5.81 -1.67
N ALA A 241 1.49 -6.06 -0.64
CA ALA A 241 2.20 -7.32 -0.39
C ALA A 241 1.32 -8.40 0.29
N GLY A 242 0.02 -8.15 0.45
CA GLY A 242 -0.91 -9.04 1.16
C GLY A 242 -0.96 -8.81 2.66
N PHE A 243 -1.76 -9.63 3.36
CA PHE A 243 -2.11 -9.44 4.77
C PHE A 243 -1.51 -10.50 5.70
N THR A 244 -0.89 -11.53 5.13
CA THR A 244 -0.28 -12.61 5.90
C THR A 244 1.15 -12.22 6.26
N GLY A 245 1.49 -12.25 7.55
CA GLY A 245 2.83 -11.93 8.02
C GLY A 245 3.89 -12.86 7.44
N TYR A 246 5.09 -12.31 7.23
CA TYR A 246 6.21 -13.05 6.63
C TYR A 246 6.52 -14.34 7.39
N ASP A 247 6.53 -14.30 8.72
CA ASP A 247 6.83 -15.46 9.58
C ASP A 247 5.83 -16.61 9.41
N ALA A 248 4.55 -16.30 9.11
CA ALA A 248 3.53 -17.32 8.85
C ALA A 248 3.69 -17.93 7.44
N LEU A 249 4.12 -17.14 6.47
CA LEU A 249 4.39 -17.60 5.10
C LEU A 249 5.69 -18.44 5.04
N HIS A 250 6.66 -18.07 5.86
CA HIS A 250 8.00 -18.66 5.92
C HIS A 250 8.34 -19.08 7.35
N PRO A 251 7.67 -20.12 7.90
CA PRO A 251 7.96 -20.57 9.26
C PRO A 251 9.43 -20.98 9.36
N SER A 252 10.13 -20.43 10.35
CA SER A 252 11.52 -20.79 10.63
C SER A 252 11.59 -22.29 10.85
N GLN A 253 12.43 -22.98 10.08
CA GLN A 253 12.67 -24.40 10.26
C GLN A 253 13.50 -24.57 11.54
N ALA A 254 12.82 -24.64 12.68
CA ALA A 254 13.44 -25.03 13.93
C ALA A 254 14.02 -26.44 13.75
N SER A 255 15.35 -26.52 13.69
CA SER A 255 16.17 -27.70 14.03
C SER A 255 15.56 -29.06 13.66
N SER A 256 15.46 -29.38 12.37
CA SER A 256 15.65 -30.77 11.96
C SER A 256 17.13 -30.94 11.63
N GLU A 257 17.89 -31.46 12.58
CA GLU A 257 19.29 -31.90 12.45
C GLU A 257 19.48 -33.06 11.46
N LYS A 258 18.61 -33.20 10.46
CA LYS A 258 18.67 -34.27 9.47
C LYS A 258 18.66 -33.67 8.07
N SER A 259 19.86 -33.66 7.49
CA SER A 259 20.16 -33.48 6.06
C SER A 259 20.48 -32.05 5.59
N SER A 260 21.54 -31.46 6.15
CA SER A 260 22.22 -30.28 5.60
C SER A 260 23.11 -30.58 4.37
N LEU A 261 22.98 -31.74 3.73
CA LEU A 261 23.87 -32.18 2.65
C LEU A 261 23.18 -32.51 1.32
N SER A 262 21.87 -32.29 1.18
CA SER A 262 21.19 -32.53 -0.10
C SER A 262 21.04 -31.25 -0.90
N ILE A 263 21.97 -30.99 -1.82
CA ILE A 263 21.84 -30.01 -2.92
C ILE A 263 20.62 -30.35 -3.82
N TYR A 264 20.05 -31.55 -3.66
CA TYR A 264 18.87 -32.06 -4.36
C TYR A 264 17.61 -32.09 -3.49
N ALA A 265 17.61 -31.48 -2.30
CA ALA A 265 16.39 -31.31 -1.53
C ALA A 265 15.44 -30.40 -2.31
N GLY A 266 14.30 -30.95 -2.74
CA GLY A 266 13.24 -30.19 -3.37
C GLY A 266 12.82 -28.98 -2.51
N PRO A 267 12.19 -27.96 -3.11
CA PRO A 267 11.79 -26.77 -2.37
C PRO A 267 10.95 -27.16 -1.14
N PRO A 268 11.13 -26.50 0.01
CA PRO A 268 10.47 -26.88 1.25
C PRO A 268 8.95 -26.97 1.07
N PRO A 269 8.22 -27.80 1.84
CA PRO A 269 6.78 -27.87 1.75
C PRO A 269 6.16 -26.49 2.06
N VAL A 270 5.17 -26.08 1.27
CA VAL A 270 4.47 -24.79 1.45
C VAL A 270 3.66 -24.86 2.75
N SER A 271 3.83 -23.86 3.64
CA SER A 271 3.05 -23.76 4.87
C SER A 271 1.55 -23.68 4.59
N GLN A 272 0.70 -24.12 5.52
CA GLN A 272 -0.74 -24.02 5.33
C GLN A 272 -1.20 -22.56 5.16
N ALA A 273 -0.59 -21.62 5.89
CA ALA A 273 -0.83 -20.20 5.73
C ALA A 273 -0.47 -19.70 4.32
N ALA A 274 0.68 -20.12 3.77
CA ALA A 274 1.06 -19.77 2.40
C ALA A 274 0.14 -20.39 1.35
N LYS A 275 -0.41 -21.60 1.57
CA LYS A 275 -1.42 -22.18 0.69
C LYS A 275 -2.71 -21.37 0.67
N ILE A 276 -3.21 -20.98 1.85
CA ILE A 276 -4.43 -20.16 1.98
C ILE A 276 -4.20 -18.79 1.33
N HIS A 277 -3.10 -18.13 1.66
CA HIS A 277 -2.70 -16.86 1.07
C HIS A 277 -2.67 -16.93 -0.47
N ASN A 278 -1.93 -17.90 -1.03
CA ASN A 278 -1.82 -18.05 -2.48
C ASN A 278 -3.19 -18.34 -3.13
N ARG A 279 -4.06 -19.13 -2.48
CA ARG A 279 -5.40 -19.40 -2.99
C ARG A 279 -6.24 -18.13 -3.06
N GLN A 280 -6.15 -17.26 -2.06
CA GLN A 280 -6.88 -15.99 -2.03
C GLN A 280 -6.36 -15.01 -3.09
N ILE A 281 -5.03 -14.91 -3.24
CA ILE A 281 -4.42 -14.12 -4.31
C ILE A 281 -4.83 -14.66 -5.69
N ASP A 282 -4.81 -15.99 -5.88
CA ASP A 282 -5.22 -16.62 -7.13
C ASP A 282 -6.71 -16.36 -7.46
N ALA A 283 -7.58 -16.27 -6.45
CA ALA A 283 -8.98 -15.91 -6.61
C ALA A 283 -9.15 -14.46 -7.10
N ILE A 284 -8.47 -13.50 -6.46
CA ILE A 284 -8.47 -12.09 -6.92
C ILE A 284 -7.94 -11.98 -8.34
N VAL A 285 -6.83 -12.67 -8.66
CA VAL A 285 -6.27 -12.69 -10.01
C VAL A 285 -7.26 -13.27 -11.03
N SER A 286 -7.99 -14.32 -10.66
CA SER A 286 -9.02 -14.91 -11.53
C SER A 286 -10.12 -13.92 -11.85
N GLU A 287 -10.58 -13.16 -10.86
CA GLU A 287 -11.62 -12.15 -11.03
C GLU A 287 -11.14 -10.99 -11.92
N LEU A 288 -9.91 -10.50 -11.72
CA LEU A 288 -9.33 -9.46 -12.56
C LEU A 288 -9.14 -9.90 -14.03
N GLU A 289 -8.75 -11.16 -14.27
CA GLU A 289 -8.67 -11.72 -15.62
C GLU A 289 -10.06 -11.90 -16.25
N TYR A 290 -11.06 -12.27 -15.45
CA TYR A 290 -12.45 -12.32 -15.90
C TYR A 290 -12.92 -10.93 -16.35
N MET A 291 -12.74 -9.91 -15.51
CA MET A 291 -13.04 -8.50 -15.85
C MET A 291 -12.33 -8.08 -17.14
N LYS A 292 -11.03 -8.40 -17.27
CA LYS A 292 -10.25 -8.10 -18.48
C LYS A 292 -10.84 -8.77 -19.73
N SER A 293 -11.31 -10.01 -19.62
CA SER A 293 -11.88 -10.78 -20.73
C SER A 293 -13.22 -10.23 -21.23
N ILE A 294 -14.03 -9.63 -20.34
CA ILE A 294 -15.31 -9.02 -20.70
C ILE A 294 -15.11 -7.74 -21.53
N ILE A 295 -14.02 -7.01 -21.29
CA ILE A 295 -13.72 -5.80 -22.06
C ILE A 295 -13.42 -6.22 -23.51
N GLN A 296 -14.29 -5.83 -24.44
CA GLN A 296 -14.21 -6.21 -25.87
C GLN A 296 -12.84 -5.87 -26.50
N HIS A 297 -12.43 -6.66 -27.50
CA HIS A 297 -11.13 -6.51 -28.19
C HIS A 297 -11.08 -5.37 -29.22
N GLU A 298 -12.23 -4.87 -29.68
CA GLU A 298 -12.34 -3.90 -30.78
C GLU A 298 -12.20 -2.43 -30.33
N SER A 299 -11.68 -2.16 -29.13
CA SER A 299 -11.80 -0.83 -28.52
C SER A 299 -10.92 0.22 -29.21
N THR A 300 -11.55 1.05 -30.05
CA THR A 300 -11.09 2.40 -30.46
C THR A 300 -10.99 3.38 -29.29
N SER A 301 -11.56 3.04 -28.13
CA SER A 301 -11.48 3.85 -26.91
C SER A 301 -10.16 3.63 -26.16
N LEU A 302 -9.33 4.67 -26.08
CA LEU A 302 -8.08 4.71 -25.32
C LEU A 302 -8.27 4.28 -23.86
N CYS A 303 -9.35 4.72 -23.19
CA CYS A 303 -9.61 4.39 -21.78
C CYS A 303 -9.80 2.89 -21.54
N ARG A 304 -10.42 2.16 -22.49
CA ARG A 304 -10.59 0.69 -22.37
C ARG A 304 -9.25 -0.03 -22.50
N GLN A 305 -8.36 0.46 -23.36
CA GLN A 305 -7.01 -0.08 -23.52
C GLN A 305 -6.16 0.18 -22.27
N GLU A 306 -6.23 1.40 -21.72
CA GLU A 306 -5.55 1.75 -20.48
C GLU A 306 -6.04 0.91 -19.29
N LEU A 307 -7.36 0.64 -19.21
CA LEU A 307 -7.90 -0.23 -18.17
C LEU A 307 -7.41 -1.67 -18.32
N LYS A 308 -7.39 -2.22 -19.55
CA LYS A 308 -6.82 -3.55 -19.79
C LYS A 308 -5.35 -3.62 -19.37
N ALA A 309 -4.56 -2.62 -19.72
CA ALA A 309 -3.16 -2.55 -19.32
C ALA A 309 -3.00 -2.43 -17.80
N ALA A 310 -3.91 -1.72 -17.11
CA ALA A 310 -3.93 -1.65 -15.66
C ALA A 310 -4.25 -3.03 -15.04
N LEU A 311 -5.30 -3.70 -15.49
CA LEU A 311 -5.68 -5.05 -15.04
C LEU A 311 -4.53 -6.05 -15.25
N GLU A 312 -3.88 -6.03 -16.42
CA GLU A 312 -2.72 -6.87 -16.72
C GLU A 312 -1.56 -6.63 -15.75
N ARG A 313 -1.24 -5.36 -15.46
CA ARG A 313 -0.17 -5.00 -14.53
C ARG A 313 -0.46 -5.52 -13.12
N VAL A 314 -1.69 -5.33 -12.63
CA VAL A 314 -2.12 -5.80 -11.32
C VAL A 314 -2.05 -7.33 -11.26
N THR A 315 -2.63 -8.02 -12.24
CA THR A 315 -2.60 -9.49 -12.31
C THR A 315 -1.19 -10.05 -12.36
N ALA A 316 -0.31 -9.47 -13.19
CA ALA A 316 1.08 -9.88 -13.26
C ALA A 316 1.77 -9.72 -11.90
N ARG A 317 1.67 -8.53 -11.29
CA ARG A 317 2.26 -8.24 -9.97
C ARG A 317 1.75 -9.19 -8.89
N LEU A 318 0.44 -9.40 -8.80
CA LEU A 318 -0.16 -10.31 -7.82
C LEU A 318 0.34 -11.75 -8.02
N GLY A 319 0.39 -12.21 -9.26
CA GLY A 319 0.83 -13.56 -9.62
C GLY A 319 2.33 -13.81 -9.42
N THR A 320 3.18 -12.77 -9.56
CA THR A 320 4.64 -12.92 -9.50
C THR A 320 5.27 -12.47 -8.19
N SER A 321 4.75 -11.42 -7.57
CA SER A 321 5.42 -10.71 -6.48
C SER A 321 4.72 -10.86 -5.14
N VAL A 322 3.39 -11.01 -5.13
CA VAL A 322 2.62 -11.19 -3.88
C VAL A 322 2.46 -12.66 -3.55
N ARG A 323 2.19 -13.49 -4.56
CA ARG A 323 2.14 -14.94 -4.40
C ARG A 323 3.50 -15.47 -3.92
N THR A 324 3.50 -16.29 -2.88
CA THR A 324 4.75 -16.84 -2.30
C THR A 324 5.50 -17.79 -3.22
N ARG A 325 4.85 -18.31 -4.27
CA ARG A 325 5.45 -19.19 -5.29
C ARG A 325 4.84 -18.93 -6.66
N PRO A 326 5.58 -19.23 -7.75
CA PRO A 326 5.02 -19.24 -9.11
C PRO A 326 3.83 -20.21 -9.24
N LYS A 327 2.87 -19.90 -10.12
CA LYS A 327 1.75 -20.79 -10.42
C LYS A 327 2.29 -22.16 -10.85
N PRO A 328 1.79 -23.27 -10.27
CA PRO A 328 2.20 -24.60 -10.71
C PRO A 328 1.90 -24.68 -12.21
N LYS A 329 2.89 -25.09 -13.01
CA LYS A 329 2.70 -25.26 -14.45
C LYS A 329 1.54 -26.24 -14.63
N LYS A 330 0.42 -25.79 -15.22
CA LYS A 330 -0.64 -26.70 -15.64
C LYS A 330 0.04 -27.72 -16.56
N GLN A 331 0.04 -28.99 -16.17
CA GLN A 331 0.54 -30.04 -17.05
C GLN A 331 -0.40 -30.09 -18.24
N ILE A 332 0.01 -29.49 -19.36
CA ILE A 332 -0.73 -29.48 -20.63
C ILE A 332 -0.89 -30.92 -21.16
N PHE A 333 -0.11 -31.87 -20.62
CA PHE A 333 -0.12 -33.28 -20.97
C PHE A 333 -0.19 -34.19 -19.72
N GLY A 334 -1.34 -34.29 -19.04
CA GLY A 334 -1.42 -35.14 -17.84
C GLY A 334 -2.82 -35.54 -17.37
N THR A 335 -3.51 -36.39 -18.12
CA THR A 335 -4.25 -37.50 -17.49
C THR A 335 -3.23 -38.49 -16.95
N GLU A 336 -3.29 -38.75 -15.64
CA GLU A 336 -2.58 -39.78 -14.86
C GLU A 336 -1.33 -40.41 -15.50
N ARG A 337 -0.15 -39.93 -15.11
CA ARG A 337 0.99 -40.84 -14.93
C ARG A 337 1.10 -41.12 -13.44
N LYS A 338 0.60 -42.29 -13.02
CA LYS A 338 1.07 -42.95 -11.79
C LYS A 338 2.60 -42.92 -11.85
N GLN A 339 3.22 -42.06 -11.05
CA GLN A 339 4.67 -42.12 -10.88
C GLN A 339 4.99 -43.52 -10.39
N ALA A 340 5.77 -44.27 -11.17
CA ALA A 340 6.32 -45.51 -10.70
C ALA A 340 7.16 -45.17 -9.46
N HIS A 341 6.66 -45.57 -8.29
CA HIS A 341 7.44 -45.62 -7.07
C HIS A 341 8.55 -46.63 -7.31
N PHE A 342 9.73 -46.17 -7.71
CA PHE A 342 10.92 -47.03 -7.65
C PHE A 342 11.22 -47.23 -6.17
N ALA A 343 10.89 -48.41 -5.66
CA ALA A 343 11.24 -48.81 -4.31
C ALA A 343 12.77 -48.83 -4.18
N THR A 344 13.32 -47.86 -3.46
CA THR A 344 14.75 -47.71 -3.14
C THR A 344 15.23 -48.76 -2.12
N ASN A 345 14.81 -50.03 -2.27
CA ASN A 345 15.15 -51.12 -1.34
C ASN A 345 15.67 -52.39 -2.05
N MET A 346 16.12 -52.31 -3.31
CA MET A 346 16.61 -53.48 -4.07
C MET A 346 18.14 -53.48 -4.30
N LEU A 347 18.92 -52.71 -3.54
CA LEU A 347 20.39 -52.79 -3.56
C LEU A 347 20.95 -52.99 -2.15
N LYS A 348 20.61 -54.12 -1.53
CA LYS A 348 21.53 -54.80 -0.60
C LYS A 348 22.10 -55.99 -1.36
N ILE A 349 23.19 -55.75 -2.06
CA ILE A 349 24.06 -56.80 -2.57
C ILE A 349 24.73 -57.42 -1.34
N ALA A 350 24.34 -58.66 -1.02
CA ALA A 350 25.06 -59.48 -0.06
C ALA A 350 26.45 -59.85 -0.62
N PRO A 351 27.52 -59.82 0.18
CA PRO A 351 28.82 -60.29 -0.28
C PRO A 351 28.82 -61.82 -0.37
N ASN A 352 29.28 -62.30 -1.52
CA ASN A 352 29.50 -63.68 -1.93
C ASN A 352 29.99 -64.61 -0.82
N ALA A 353 29.21 -65.65 -0.57
CA ALA A 353 29.72 -66.96 -0.18
C ALA A 353 29.68 -67.84 -1.43
N LEU A 354 30.83 -68.41 -1.80
CA LEU A 354 31.05 -69.70 -2.45
C LEU A 354 32.36 -69.63 -3.26
N ASP A 355 33.44 -69.99 -2.59
CA ASP A 355 34.53 -70.69 -3.28
C ASP A 355 34.41 -72.19 -3.00
N ARG A 356 34.73 -72.95 -4.03
CA ARG A 356 34.42 -74.36 -4.30
C ARG A 356 35.19 -75.31 -3.36
N SER A 357 34.51 -76.30 -2.75
CA SER A 357 34.46 -77.71 -3.18
C SER A 357 35.82 -78.42 -3.29
N GLY A 358 36.06 -79.39 -2.40
CA GLY A 358 36.62 -80.69 -2.79
C GLY A 358 37.59 -81.37 -1.80
N ALA A 359 37.24 -82.61 -1.45
CA ALA A 359 38.06 -83.72 -0.94
C ALA A 359 38.22 -83.89 0.59
N GLU A 360 37.50 -84.91 1.08
CA GLU A 360 37.80 -85.72 2.25
C GLU A 360 39.18 -86.40 2.13
N GLU A 361 39.91 -86.53 3.24
CA GLU A 361 40.54 -87.80 3.63
C GLU A 361 41.02 -87.74 5.09
N THR A 362 40.49 -88.66 5.88
CA THR A 362 40.95 -89.07 7.20
C THR A 362 42.14 -90.03 7.05
N GLU A 363 43.21 -89.86 7.84
CA GLU A 363 43.87 -90.94 8.59
C GLU A 363 45.11 -90.42 9.37
N SER A 364 45.02 -90.46 10.70
CA SER A 364 46.17 -90.61 11.60
C SER A 364 46.01 -91.98 12.26
N MET A 365 46.97 -92.86 12.01
CA MET A 365 47.22 -94.05 12.82
C MET A 365 47.52 -93.65 14.26
N GLY A 366 47.08 -94.49 15.21
CA GLY A 366 47.39 -94.40 16.63
C GLY A 366 46.34 -95.08 17.47
#